data_AF-A0A2I0L5W6-F1
#
_entry.id   AF-A0A2I0L5W6-F1
#
_cell.length_a   1.000
_cell.length_b   1.000
_cell.length_c   1.000
_cell.angle_alpha   90.00
_cell.angle_beta   90.00
_cell.angle_gamma   90.00
#
_symmetry.space_group_name_H-M   'P 1'
#
loop_
_entity.id
_entity.type
_entity.pdbx_description
1 polymer ?
#
loop_
_entity_poly.entity_id
_entity_poly.type
_entity_poly.pdbx_seq_one_letter_code
_entity_poly.pdbx_strand_id
1 'polypeptide(L)'
;MGERVGRKLIELQPDHDGFHVLLSNMYASRGNWDDVIEIRGMMTENGVVKTPGCSMIEANGIVHEFLAGDKTHPQIEEIENKLEEMGKRIKMEGYVPDTNDVFLEIDEEEKETSLFRHSEKLAVAFGLLCIAPPTPIRIMKNLRICNDCHTAFKLTSKAYDREIVARDRHRFHHFKHGRCSCSDFW
;
A
#
# COMPACT_ATOMS: atom_id res chain seq x y z
N MET A 1 -3.39 22.88 -15.24
CA MET A 1 -2.37 22.21 -16.10
C MET A 1 -2.47 20.70 -16.03
N GLY A 2 -2.43 20.07 -14.85
CA GLY A 2 -2.51 18.60 -14.73
C GLY A 2 -3.77 17.97 -15.33
N GLU A 3 -4.94 18.58 -15.15
CA GLU A 3 -6.20 18.10 -15.75
C GLU A 3 -6.15 18.02 -17.28
N ARG A 4 -5.71 19.11 -17.93
CA ARG A 4 -5.55 19.16 -19.40
C ARG A 4 -4.59 18.08 -19.91
N VAL A 5 -3.50 17.85 -19.19
CA VAL A 5 -2.53 16.80 -19.54
C VAL A 5 -3.15 15.41 -19.31
N GLY A 6 -3.85 15.20 -18.19
CA GLY A 6 -4.53 13.95 -17.86
C GLY A 6 -5.57 13.55 -18.90
N ARG A 7 -6.47 14.48 -19.29
CA ARG A 7 -7.43 14.24 -20.38
C ARG A 7 -6.71 13.89 -21.68
N LYS A 8 -5.62 14.59 -22.01
CA LYS A 8 -4.85 14.30 -23.23
C LYS A 8 -4.17 12.92 -23.21
N LEU A 9 -3.66 12.48 -22.06
CA LEU A 9 -3.08 11.15 -21.91
C LEU A 9 -4.13 10.05 -22.08
N ILE A 10 -5.35 10.25 -21.54
CA ILE A 10 -6.48 9.34 -21.73
C ILE A 10 -6.89 9.27 -23.20
N GLU A 11 -6.95 10.41 -23.91
CA GLU A 11 -7.22 10.41 -25.36
C GLU A 11 -6.17 9.62 -26.17
N LEU A 12 -4.90 9.70 -25.77
CA LEU A 12 -3.80 9.04 -26.49
C LEU A 12 -3.67 7.56 -26.16
N GLN A 13 -3.97 7.15 -24.93
CA GLN A 13 -3.88 5.77 -24.44
C GLN A 13 -5.10 5.47 -23.54
N PRO A 14 -6.28 5.27 -24.14
CA PRO A 14 -7.54 5.10 -23.40
C PRO A 14 -7.61 3.78 -22.63
N ASP A 15 -6.74 2.83 -22.92
CA ASP A 15 -6.61 1.54 -22.25
C ASP A 15 -5.70 1.59 -21.01
N HIS A 16 -4.96 2.68 -20.79
CA HIS A 16 -4.02 2.79 -19.68
C HIS A 16 -4.75 3.20 -18.38
N ASP A 17 -4.85 2.26 -17.44
CA ASP A 17 -5.52 2.44 -16.14
C ASP A 17 -4.93 3.60 -15.31
N GLY A 18 -3.60 3.70 -15.24
CA GLY A 18 -2.90 4.72 -14.46
C GLY A 18 -3.25 6.17 -14.84
N PHE A 19 -3.58 6.46 -16.10
CA PHE A 19 -3.97 7.82 -16.51
C PHE A 19 -5.35 8.22 -16.00
N HIS A 20 -6.29 7.27 -16.04
CA HIS A 20 -7.62 7.44 -15.47
C HIS A 20 -7.54 7.59 -13.95
N VAL A 21 -6.79 6.71 -13.28
CA VAL A 21 -6.62 6.76 -11.83
C VAL A 21 -5.98 8.07 -11.38
N LEU A 22 -4.94 8.55 -12.08
CA LEU A 22 -4.28 9.81 -11.74
C LEU A 22 -5.23 11.00 -11.88
N LEU A 23 -5.98 11.09 -12.99
CA LEU A 23 -6.92 12.18 -13.21
C LEU A 23 -8.10 12.12 -12.21
N SER A 24 -8.61 10.92 -11.92
CA SER A 24 -9.64 10.69 -10.90
C SER A 24 -9.17 11.14 -9.51
N ASN A 25 -7.94 10.77 -9.11
CA ASN A 25 -7.37 11.21 -7.82
C ASN A 25 -7.20 12.73 -7.76
N MET A 26 -6.83 13.38 -8.87
CA MET A 26 -6.75 14.84 -8.94
C MET A 26 -8.12 15.50 -8.67
N TYR A 27 -9.19 14.98 -9.25
CA TYR A 27 -10.55 15.47 -8.99
C TYR A 27 -10.98 15.21 -7.55
N ALA A 28 -10.74 13.98 -7.04
CA ALA A 28 -11.04 13.60 -5.66
C ALA A 28 -10.33 14.51 -4.64
N SER A 29 -9.06 14.87 -4.88
CA SER A 29 -8.31 15.78 -4.02
C SER A 29 -8.90 17.19 -3.91
N ARG A 30 -9.80 17.56 -4.82
CA ARG A 30 -10.52 18.84 -4.84
C ARG A 30 -11.99 18.72 -4.43
N GLY A 31 -12.44 17.51 -4.09
CA GLY A 31 -13.85 17.23 -3.78
C GLY A 31 -14.76 17.21 -5.02
N ASN A 32 -14.20 17.11 -6.22
CA ASN A 32 -14.96 17.08 -7.48
C ASN A 32 -15.48 15.66 -7.77
N TRP A 33 -16.48 15.20 -7.03
CA TRP A 33 -16.96 13.81 -7.14
C TRP A 33 -17.69 13.51 -8.45
N ASP A 34 -18.36 14.49 -9.05
CA ASP A 34 -19.00 14.33 -10.36
C ASP A 34 -17.96 13.96 -11.43
N ASP A 35 -16.81 14.66 -11.44
CA ASP A 35 -15.70 14.36 -12.35
C ASP A 35 -15.05 13.00 -12.03
N VAL A 36 -15.00 12.59 -10.77
CA VAL A 36 -14.54 11.24 -10.37
C VAL A 36 -15.45 10.17 -10.96
N ILE A 37 -16.77 10.39 -10.92
CA ILE A 37 -17.78 9.49 -11.49
C ILE A 37 -17.65 9.46 -13.01
N GLU A 38 -17.46 10.60 -13.68
CA GLU A 38 -17.21 10.69 -15.14
C GLU A 38 -16.03 9.78 -15.52
N ILE A 39 -14.87 9.94 -14.86
CA ILE A 39 -13.68 9.15 -15.18
C ILE A 39 -13.89 7.66 -14.93
N ARG A 40 -14.60 7.27 -13.86
CA ARG A 40 -14.96 5.86 -13.60
C ARG A 40 -15.91 5.30 -14.66
N GLY A 41 -16.84 6.12 -15.14
CA GLY A 41 -17.71 5.80 -16.27
C GLY A 41 -16.88 5.49 -17.53
N MET A 42 -15.95 6.38 -17.87
CA MET A 42 -15.03 6.18 -19.00
C MET A 42 -14.21 4.89 -18.88
N MET A 43 -13.68 4.58 -17.68
CA MET A 43 -12.97 3.31 -17.45
C MET A 43 -13.88 2.11 -17.72
N THR A 44 -15.13 2.17 -17.27
CA THR A 44 -16.10 1.08 -17.44
C THR A 44 -16.48 0.88 -18.90
N GLU A 45 -16.76 1.96 -19.63
CA GLU A 45 -17.08 1.95 -21.06
C GLU A 45 -15.94 1.40 -21.91
N ASN A 46 -14.69 1.73 -21.55
CA ASN A 46 -13.49 1.27 -22.25
C ASN A 46 -12.98 -0.09 -21.74
N GLY A 47 -13.65 -0.73 -20.78
CA GLY A 47 -13.23 -2.02 -20.21
C GLY A 47 -11.91 -1.96 -19.42
N VAL A 48 -11.53 -0.78 -18.93
CA VAL A 48 -10.28 -0.55 -18.20
C VAL A 48 -10.48 -0.89 -16.73
N VAL A 49 -9.68 -1.83 -16.23
CA VAL A 49 -9.67 -2.23 -14.83
C VAL A 49 -8.40 -1.73 -14.17
N LYS A 50 -8.53 -1.10 -13.01
CA LYS A 50 -7.38 -0.66 -12.21
C LYS A 50 -6.57 -1.86 -11.76
N THR A 51 -5.26 -1.82 -11.98
CA THR A 51 -4.32 -2.79 -11.42
C THR A 51 -4.34 -2.72 -9.88
N PRO A 52 -4.67 -3.81 -9.17
CA PRO A 52 -4.66 -3.81 -7.72
C PRO A 52 -3.22 -3.76 -7.18
N GLY A 53 -3.06 -3.13 -6.01
CA GLY A 53 -1.81 -3.20 -5.27
C GLY A 53 -1.63 -4.58 -4.67
N CYS A 54 -0.50 -5.21 -4.94
CA CYS A 54 -0.15 -6.57 -4.53
C CYS A 54 1.24 -6.58 -3.88
N SER A 55 1.34 -7.24 -2.73
CA SER A 55 2.61 -7.49 -2.04
C SER A 55 2.88 -8.99 -1.96
N MET A 56 4.12 -9.39 -2.25
CA MET A 56 4.58 -10.77 -2.21
C MET A 56 5.70 -10.95 -1.19
N ILE A 57 5.74 -12.10 -0.53
CA ILE A 57 6.79 -12.51 0.40
C ILE A 57 7.12 -13.98 0.18
N GLU A 58 8.40 -14.34 0.21
CA GLU A 58 8.84 -15.73 0.19
C GLU A 58 9.09 -16.21 1.62
N ALA A 59 8.45 -17.31 2.01
CA ALA A 59 8.69 -18.00 3.27
C ALA A 59 8.76 -19.51 3.03
N ASN A 60 9.82 -20.15 3.53
CA ASN A 60 10.04 -21.60 3.40
C ASN A 60 9.94 -22.13 1.95
N GLY A 61 10.41 -21.34 0.97
CA GLY A 61 10.38 -21.70 -0.45
C GLY A 61 9.01 -21.55 -1.12
N ILE A 62 8.03 -20.96 -0.44
CA ILE A 62 6.70 -20.67 -0.98
C ILE A 62 6.54 -19.15 -1.10
N VAL A 63 6.02 -18.71 -2.24
CA VAL A 63 5.64 -17.31 -2.45
C VAL A 63 4.19 -17.13 -2.00
N HIS A 64 3.99 -16.20 -1.07
CA HIS A 64 2.68 -15.79 -0.59
C HIS A 64 2.35 -14.41 -1.16
N GLU A 65 1.15 -14.29 -1.72
CA GLU A 65 0.64 -13.06 -2.32
C GLU A 65 -0.46 -12.47 -1.41
N PHE A 66 -0.47 -11.15 -1.27
CA PHE A 66 -1.46 -10.42 -0.51
C PHE A 66 -2.01 -9.25 -1.33
N LEU A 67 -3.34 -9.10 -1.29
CA LEU A 67 -4.05 -7.91 -1.74
C LEU A 67 -4.51 -7.08 -0.54
N ALA A 68 -4.86 -5.81 -0.76
CA ALA A 68 -5.45 -5.01 0.31
C ALA A 68 -6.80 -5.59 0.73
N GLY A 69 -6.99 -5.80 2.03
CA GLY A 69 -8.21 -6.44 2.56
C GLY A 69 -8.38 -7.92 2.20
N ASP A 70 -7.32 -8.60 1.77
CA ASP A 70 -7.35 -10.02 1.43
C ASP A 70 -7.80 -10.89 2.63
N LYS A 71 -8.64 -11.88 2.33
CA LYS A 71 -9.15 -12.87 3.29
C LYS A 71 -8.97 -14.32 2.85
N THR A 72 -8.27 -14.53 1.74
CA THR A 72 -8.17 -15.83 1.07
C THR A 72 -7.01 -16.68 1.57
N HIS A 73 -6.04 -16.07 2.26
CA HIS A 73 -4.88 -16.77 2.77
C HIS A 73 -5.30 -17.84 3.82
N PRO A 74 -4.76 -19.08 3.77
CA PRO A 74 -5.13 -20.14 4.71
C PRO A 74 -4.88 -19.82 6.20
N GLN A 75 -3.95 -18.90 6.47
CA GLN A 75 -3.58 -18.42 7.80
C GLN A 75 -4.03 -16.97 8.06
N ILE A 76 -5.14 -16.55 7.43
CA ILE A 76 -5.55 -15.14 7.50
C ILE A 76 -5.84 -14.69 8.94
N GLU A 77 -6.43 -15.54 9.77
CA GLU A 77 -6.75 -15.18 11.16
C GLU A 77 -5.49 -14.89 11.98
N GLU A 78 -4.44 -15.70 11.84
CA GLU A 78 -3.16 -15.45 12.51
C GLU A 78 -2.48 -14.19 11.98
N ILE A 79 -2.58 -13.94 10.66
CA ILE A 79 -2.03 -12.74 10.03
C ILE A 79 -2.75 -11.49 10.54
N GLU A 80 -4.08 -11.49 10.62
CA GLU A 80 -4.85 -10.36 11.15
C GLU A 80 -4.54 -10.11 12.63
N ASN A 81 -4.48 -11.17 13.44
CA ASN A 81 -4.06 -11.06 14.85
C ASN A 81 -2.64 -10.47 14.97
N LYS A 82 -1.72 -10.89 14.10
CA LYS A 82 -0.36 -10.33 14.09
C LYS A 82 -0.34 -8.88 13.62
N LEU A 83 -1.15 -8.54 12.64
CA LEU A 83 -1.30 -7.18 12.13
C LEU A 83 -1.81 -6.25 13.23
N GLU A 84 -2.79 -6.68 14.04
CA GLU A 84 -3.25 -5.96 15.23
C GLU A 84 -2.17 -5.77 16.28
N GLU A 85 -1.43 -6.84 16.59
CA GLU A 85 -0.29 -6.78 17.52
C GLU A 85 0.76 -5.78 17.01
N MET A 86 1.13 -5.87 15.74
CA MET A 86 2.07 -4.98 15.08
C MET A 86 1.58 -3.53 15.16
N GLY A 87 0.32 -3.29 14.83
CA GLY A 87 -0.33 -1.98 14.92
C GLY A 87 -0.27 -1.38 16.32
N LYS A 88 -0.60 -2.17 17.35
CA LYS A 88 -0.50 -1.76 18.76
C LYS A 88 0.93 -1.38 19.14
N ARG A 89 1.93 -2.17 18.72
CA ARG A 89 3.34 -1.87 19.03
C ARG A 89 3.85 -0.61 18.34
N ILE A 90 3.60 -0.44 17.04
CA ILE A 90 4.08 0.76 16.33
C ILE A 90 3.37 2.03 16.79
N LYS A 91 2.12 1.95 17.27
CA LYS A 91 1.43 3.07 17.94
C LYS A 91 2.19 3.55 19.18
N MET A 92 2.77 2.64 19.97
CA MET A 92 3.61 3.01 21.13
C MET A 92 4.92 3.72 20.70
N GLU A 93 5.38 3.50 19.48
CA GLU A 93 6.53 4.18 18.87
C GLU A 93 6.17 5.50 18.18
N GLY A 94 4.90 5.94 18.27
CA GLY A 94 4.42 7.20 17.69
C GLY A 94 3.81 7.09 16.29
N TYR A 95 3.40 5.89 15.84
CA TYR A 95 2.69 5.73 14.58
C TYR A 95 1.32 6.43 14.60
N VAL A 96 1.09 7.28 13.59
CA VAL A 96 -0.20 7.89 13.27
C VAL A 96 -0.52 7.55 11.82
N PRO A 97 -1.70 6.97 11.52
CA PRO A 97 -2.10 6.71 10.14
C PRO A 97 -2.12 7.99 9.30
N ASP A 98 -1.60 7.93 8.07
CA ASP A 98 -1.66 9.04 7.11
C ASP A 98 -2.75 8.80 6.06
N THR A 99 -3.91 9.42 6.28
CA THR A 99 -5.12 9.31 5.44
C THR A 99 -5.13 10.24 4.24
N ASN A 100 -4.13 11.12 4.08
CA ASN A 100 -4.08 12.10 2.99
C ASN A 100 -4.02 11.45 1.59
N ASP A 101 -3.52 10.22 1.50
CA ASP A 101 -3.41 9.47 0.24
C ASP A 101 -4.65 8.61 -0.06
N VAL A 102 -5.71 8.66 0.76
CA VAL A 102 -6.94 7.88 0.57
C VAL A 102 -8.01 8.73 -0.13
N PHE A 103 -8.04 8.65 -1.46
CA PHE A 103 -8.97 9.39 -2.34
C PHE A 103 -10.34 8.71 -2.50
N LEU A 104 -10.91 8.24 -1.39
CA LEU A 104 -12.26 7.68 -1.32
C LEU A 104 -13.18 8.63 -0.56
N GLU A 105 -14.42 8.78 -1.04
CA GLU A 105 -15.49 9.51 -0.33
C GLU A 105 -16.08 8.62 0.77
N ILE A 106 -15.26 8.38 1.79
CA ILE A 106 -15.59 7.58 2.97
C ILE A 106 -15.17 8.35 4.22
N ASP A 107 -15.69 7.96 5.37
CA ASP A 107 -15.31 8.59 6.63
C ASP A 107 -13.84 8.29 7.00
N GLU A 108 -13.33 9.06 7.94
CA GLU A 108 -11.92 8.99 8.34
C GLU A 108 -11.54 7.63 8.96
N GLU A 109 -12.47 7.00 9.68
CA GLU A 109 -12.27 5.69 10.31
C GLU A 109 -12.17 4.58 9.26
N GLU A 110 -12.98 4.65 8.20
CA GLU A 110 -12.93 3.75 7.06
C GLU A 110 -11.62 3.95 6.26
N LYS A 111 -11.11 5.18 6.13
CA LYS A 111 -9.78 5.44 5.54
C LYS A 111 -8.67 4.80 6.37
N GLU A 112 -8.67 5.01 7.68
CA GLU A 112 -7.69 4.39 8.58
C GLU A 112 -7.74 2.86 8.51
N THR A 113 -8.95 2.29 8.48
CA THR A 113 -9.16 0.84 8.34
C THR A 113 -8.61 0.31 7.01
N SER A 114 -8.79 1.06 5.92
CA SER A 114 -8.24 0.72 4.61
C SER A 114 -6.70 0.69 4.64
N LEU A 115 -6.08 1.73 5.19
CA LEU A 115 -4.62 1.82 5.35
C LEU A 115 -4.08 0.69 6.23
N PHE A 116 -4.78 0.36 7.30
CA PHE A 116 -4.39 -0.69 8.22
C PHE A 116 -4.26 -2.04 7.51
N ARG A 117 -5.15 -2.32 6.55
CA ARG A 117 -5.20 -3.56 5.77
C ARG A 117 -4.48 -3.49 4.41
N HIS A 118 -3.53 -2.58 4.24
CA HIS A 118 -2.67 -2.58 3.05
C HIS A 118 -1.89 -3.91 2.92
N SER A 119 -1.78 -4.40 1.69
CA SER A 119 -1.08 -5.65 1.34
C SER A 119 0.34 -5.73 1.93
N GLU A 120 1.03 -4.59 1.98
CA GLU A 120 2.38 -4.41 2.50
C GLU A 120 2.45 -4.80 3.99
N LYS A 121 1.47 -4.34 4.77
CA LYS A 121 1.41 -4.59 6.21
C LYS A 121 1.01 -6.03 6.49
N LEU A 122 0.12 -6.61 5.69
CA LEU A 122 -0.22 -8.04 5.74
C LEU A 122 1.02 -8.91 5.48
N ALA A 123 1.80 -8.59 4.44
CA ALA A 123 3.03 -9.30 4.12
C ALA A 123 4.09 -9.19 5.24
N VAL A 124 4.26 -8.02 5.87
CA VAL A 124 5.15 -7.89 7.03
C VAL A 124 4.64 -8.66 8.24
N ALA A 125 3.34 -8.60 8.53
CA ALA A 125 2.73 -9.34 9.63
C ALA A 125 2.94 -10.85 9.45
N PHE A 126 2.70 -11.37 8.24
CA PHE A 126 3.01 -12.76 7.90
C PHE A 126 4.49 -13.07 8.07
N GLY A 127 5.39 -12.22 7.55
CA GLY A 127 6.84 -12.39 7.72
C GLY A 127 7.29 -12.42 9.19
N LEU A 128 6.64 -11.65 10.07
CA LEU A 128 6.90 -11.68 11.52
C LEU A 128 6.39 -12.96 12.19
N LEU A 129 5.43 -13.66 11.60
CA LEU A 129 4.93 -14.95 12.10
C LEU A 129 5.82 -16.11 11.69
N CYS A 130 6.19 -16.17 10.41
CA CYS A 130 6.77 -17.38 9.82
C CYS A 130 8.30 -17.35 9.67
N ILE A 131 8.92 -16.16 9.65
CA ILE A 131 10.37 -16.02 9.49
C ILE A 131 11.00 -15.77 10.86
N ALA A 132 11.92 -16.65 11.26
CA ALA A 132 12.60 -16.55 12.55
C ALA A 132 13.60 -15.37 12.63
N PRO A 133 13.69 -14.66 13.76
CA PRO A 133 14.82 -13.78 14.10
C PRO A 133 16.17 -14.49 14.01
N PRO A 134 17.25 -13.86 13.47
CA PRO A 134 17.38 -12.49 12.97
C PRO A 134 17.23 -12.33 11.44
N THR A 135 16.81 -13.37 10.69
CA THR A 135 16.67 -13.38 9.21
C THR A 135 15.78 -12.26 8.63
N PRO A 136 16.27 -11.34 7.79
CA PRO A 136 15.46 -10.21 7.29
C PRO A 136 14.16 -10.64 6.58
N ILE A 137 13.09 -9.87 6.79
CA ILE A 137 11.82 -10.02 6.06
C ILE A 137 11.97 -9.34 4.70
N ARG A 138 11.66 -10.05 3.61
CA ARG A 138 11.81 -9.54 2.24
C ARG A 138 10.47 -9.50 1.53
N ILE A 139 10.07 -8.33 1.03
CA ILE A 139 8.78 -8.10 0.40
C ILE A 139 8.97 -7.46 -0.97
N MET A 140 8.17 -7.87 -1.95
CA MET A 140 8.07 -7.22 -3.25
C MET A 140 6.68 -6.61 -3.43
N LYS A 141 6.62 -5.35 -3.88
CA LYS A 141 5.40 -4.61 -4.18
C LYS A 141 5.38 -4.24 -5.67
N ASN A 142 4.24 -4.48 -6.33
CA ASN A 142 4.06 -4.13 -7.75
C ASN A 142 3.86 -2.61 -8.00
N LEU A 143 3.36 -1.89 -7.00
CA LEU A 143 3.21 -0.44 -6.99
C LEU A 143 4.30 0.24 -6.16
N ARG A 144 4.33 1.57 -6.16
CA ARG A 144 5.14 2.33 -5.21
C ARG A 144 4.56 2.17 -3.80
N ILE A 145 5.42 2.05 -2.78
CA ILE A 145 4.98 2.01 -1.38
C ILE A 145 4.41 3.38 -0.98
N CYS A 146 3.22 3.41 -0.38
CA CYS A 146 2.60 4.64 0.11
C CYS A 146 3.31 5.19 1.37
N ASN A 147 3.06 6.46 1.71
CA ASN A 147 3.72 7.10 2.84
C ASN A 147 3.43 6.42 4.18
N ASP A 148 2.18 6.03 4.37
CA ASP A 148 1.73 5.33 5.55
C ASP A 148 2.45 3.98 5.76
N CYS A 149 2.51 3.14 4.72
CA CYS A 149 3.24 1.86 4.80
C CYS A 149 4.75 2.05 5.01
N HIS A 150 5.35 3.06 4.37
CA HIS A 150 6.76 3.37 4.55
C HIS A 150 7.07 3.75 6.02
N THR A 151 6.22 4.58 6.63
CA THR A 151 6.34 4.96 8.04
C THR A 151 6.07 3.77 8.97
N ALA A 152 5.05 2.96 8.69
CA ALA A 152 4.78 1.75 9.44
C ALA A 152 5.99 0.79 9.43
N PHE A 153 6.64 0.58 8.27
CA PHE A 153 7.80 -0.30 8.16
C PHE A 153 9.01 0.21 8.93
N LYS A 154 9.28 1.52 8.91
CA LYS A 154 10.29 2.15 9.77
C LYS A 154 10.04 1.78 11.23
N LEU A 155 8.84 2.06 11.74
CA LEU A 155 8.51 1.83 13.15
C LEU A 155 8.48 0.34 13.51
N THR A 156 7.98 -0.53 12.63
CA THR A 156 8.04 -1.99 12.83
C THR A 156 9.47 -2.48 12.95
N SER A 157 10.39 -1.98 12.10
CA SER A 157 11.80 -2.37 12.18
C SER A 157 12.46 -2.01 13.52
N LYS A 158 12.00 -0.93 14.17
CA LYS A 158 12.43 -0.52 15.50
C LYS A 158 11.77 -1.36 16.59
N ALA A 159 10.44 -1.48 16.57
CA ALA A 159 9.65 -2.14 17.60
C ALA A 159 9.94 -3.65 17.74
N TYR A 160 10.32 -4.30 16.64
CA TYR A 160 10.62 -5.74 16.60
C TYR A 160 12.12 -6.05 16.50
N ASP A 161 12.98 -5.02 16.48
CA ASP A 161 14.41 -5.14 16.17
C ASP A 161 14.66 -6.05 14.95
N ARG A 162 13.95 -5.75 13.85
CA ARG A 162 13.80 -6.64 12.70
C ARG A 162 14.09 -5.89 11.41
N GLU A 163 15.08 -6.33 10.64
CA GLU A 163 15.31 -5.77 9.31
C GLU A 163 14.19 -6.17 8.36
N ILE A 164 13.65 -5.18 7.64
CA ILE A 164 12.68 -5.36 6.57
C ILE A 164 13.31 -4.79 5.30
N VAL A 165 13.32 -5.58 4.23
CA VAL A 165 13.77 -5.17 2.90
C VAL A 165 12.55 -5.21 1.98
N ALA A 166 12.14 -4.05 1.48
CA ALA A 166 11.02 -3.96 0.55
C ALA A 166 11.52 -3.46 -0.81
N ARG A 167 11.16 -4.17 -1.88
CA ARG A 167 11.32 -3.69 -3.24
C ARG A 167 9.98 -3.19 -3.74
N ASP A 168 9.92 -1.94 -4.17
CA ASP A 168 8.76 -1.41 -4.90
C ASP A 168 9.09 -1.22 -6.38
N ARG A 169 8.18 -0.61 -7.14
CA ARG A 169 8.38 -0.38 -8.59
C ARG A 169 9.61 0.49 -8.91
N HIS A 170 10.05 1.33 -7.98
CA HIS A 170 11.12 2.30 -8.21
C HIS A 170 12.47 1.85 -7.64
N ARG A 171 12.49 1.25 -6.44
CA ARG A 171 13.75 1.01 -5.71
C ARG A 171 13.61 -0.04 -4.60
N PHE A 172 14.76 -0.34 -4.00
CA PHE A 172 14.85 -1.06 -2.74
C PHE A 172 14.85 -0.11 -1.55
N HIS A 173 14.16 -0.53 -0.50
CA HIS A 173 14.08 0.12 0.79
C HIS A 173 14.59 -0.85 1.84
N HIS A 174 15.58 -0.41 2.62
CA HIS A 174 16.09 -1.16 3.76
C HIS A 174 15.67 -0.45 5.04
N PHE A 175 14.75 -1.07 5.78
CA PHE A 175 14.24 -0.55 7.05
C PHE A 175 14.99 -1.21 8.19
N LYS A 176 15.65 -0.39 9.01
CA LYS A 176 16.41 -0.85 10.17
C LYS A 176 16.41 0.20 11.27
N HIS A 177 16.06 -0.22 12.49
CA HIS A 177 16.01 0.64 13.69
C HIS A 177 15.28 1.98 13.47
N GLY A 178 14.12 1.96 12.81
CA GLY A 178 13.31 3.17 12.63
C GLY A 178 13.68 4.02 11.41
N ARG A 179 14.65 3.61 10.60
CA ARG A 179 15.14 4.37 9.44
C ARG A 179 15.05 3.56 8.17
N CYS A 180 14.84 4.27 7.05
CA CYS A 180 14.91 3.68 5.71
C CYS A 180 16.15 4.18 4.96
N SER A 181 16.76 3.32 4.14
CA SER A 181 17.87 3.67 3.26
C SER A 181 17.55 4.75 2.21
N CYS A 182 16.28 5.04 1.93
CA CYS A 182 15.90 6.11 1.01
C CYS A 182 16.02 7.53 1.60
N SER A 183 16.31 7.66 2.91
CA SER A 183 16.39 8.94 3.62
C SER A 183 15.14 9.83 3.42
N ASP A 184 13.99 9.18 3.34
CA ASP A 184 12.70 9.79 3.09
C ASP A 184 12.51 10.44 1.70
N PHE A 185 13.40 10.12 0.74
CA PHE A 185 13.27 10.45 -0.68
C PHE A 185 12.86 9.22 -1.48
N TRP A 186 11.60 8.79 -1.38
CA TRP A 186 11.06 7.69 -2.20
C TRP A 186 10.04 8.17 -3.22
#